data_AF-A0A947ATU1-F1
#
_entry.id   AF-A0A947ATU1-F1
#
_cell.length_a   1.000
_cell.length_b   1.000
_cell.length_c   1.000
_cell.angle_alpha   90.00
_cell.angle_beta   90.00
_cell.angle_gamma   90.00
#
_symmetry.space_group_name_H-M   'P 1'
#
loop_
_entity.id
_entity.type
_entity.pdbx_description
1 polymer ?
#
loop_
_entity_poly.entity_id
_entity_poly.type
_entity_poly.pdbx_seq_one_letter_code
_entity_poly.pdbx_strand_id
1 'polypeptide(L)'
;PEAAPFLFKLIETTRARKLTLVHGDYSPKNILIQNNRLILLDHEVIHFGDPAFDIGFSLAHFLSKAHFRSSLRSQFTAAAHLFWQSYFKLTQMAPWAADLEQQCVNHTLGCLLARVAGKSPLEYLSSSQRTLQKMILLQLIEQHPATMQSLIEQFEERLNSYG
;
A
#
# COMPACT_ATOMS: atom_id res chain seq x y z
N PRO A 1 14.14 12.62 -5.96
CA PRO A 1 15.48 12.02 -6.21
C PRO A 1 15.89 11.04 -5.11
N GLU A 2 15.53 11.38 -3.87
CA GLU A 2 15.80 10.70 -2.61
C GLU A 2 15.29 9.25 -2.61
N ALA A 3 14.06 9.00 -3.05
CA ALA A 3 13.48 7.65 -3.12
C ALA A 3 13.90 6.85 -4.37
N ALA A 4 14.74 7.41 -5.26
CA ALA A 4 15.05 6.77 -6.54
C ALA A 4 15.70 5.39 -6.40
N PRO A 5 16.71 5.17 -5.52
CA PRO A 5 17.31 3.85 -5.35
C PRO A 5 16.30 2.79 -4.90
N PHE A 6 15.42 3.15 -3.96
CA PHE A 6 14.34 2.30 -3.48
C PHE A 6 13.35 1.96 -4.61
N LEU A 7 12.88 2.95 -5.35
CA LEU A 7 11.91 2.75 -6.43
C LEU A 7 12.49 1.91 -7.58
N PHE A 8 13.74 2.15 -7.99
CA PHE A 8 14.38 1.34 -9.02
C PHE A 8 14.54 -0.11 -8.57
N LYS A 9 14.96 -0.34 -7.32
CA LYS A 9 15.06 -1.69 -6.78
C LYS A 9 13.69 -2.39 -6.75
N LEU A 10 12.64 -1.69 -6.31
CA LEU A 10 11.28 -2.20 -6.30
C LEU A 10 10.79 -2.56 -7.71
N ILE A 11 11.04 -1.70 -8.70
CA ILE A 11 10.67 -1.95 -10.11
C ILE A 11 11.35 -3.21 -10.65
N GLU A 12 12.67 -3.35 -10.44
CA GLU A 12 13.43 -4.51 -10.91
C GLU A 12 12.95 -5.81 -10.23
N THR A 13 12.75 -5.78 -8.92
CA THR A 13 12.20 -6.93 -8.17
C THR A 13 10.80 -7.30 -8.66
N THR A 14 9.93 -6.32 -8.88
CA THR A 14 8.55 -6.55 -9.36
C THR A 14 8.55 -7.18 -10.75
N ARG A 15 9.40 -6.68 -11.66
CA ARG A 15 9.51 -7.21 -13.04
C ARG A 15 10.00 -8.65 -13.10
N ALA A 16 10.87 -9.04 -12.17
CA ALA A 16 11.42 -10.39 -12.10
C ALA A 16 10.43 -11.42 -11.52
N ARG A 17 9.40 -10.98 -10.80
CA ARG A 17 8.44 -11.86 -10.10
C ARG A 17 7.20 -12.12 -10.95
N LYS A 18 6.95 -13.40 -11.26
CA LYS A 18 5.74 -13.89 -11.97
C LYS A 18 5.16 -15.08 -11.21
N LEU A 19 4.64 -14.81 -10.02
CA LEU A 19 4.32 -15.85 -9.02
C LEU A 19 2.82 -16.18 -8.99
N THR A 20 1.96 -15.18 -9.20
CA THR A 20 0.50 -15.32 -9.10
C THR A 20 -0.20 -14.47 -10.16
N LEU A 21 -1.49 -14.72 -10.37
CA LEU A 21 -2.35 -13.80 -11.12
C LEU A 21 -2.62 -12.56 -10.25
N VAL A 22 -2.21 -11.39 -10.74
CA VAL A 22 -2.31 -10.10 -10.09
C VAL A 22 -3.34 -9.27 -10.83
N HIS A 23 -4.25 -8.62 -10.10
CA HIS A 23 -5.28 -7.74 -10.65
C HIS A 23 -4.64 -6.51 -11.29
N GLY A 24 -3.67 -5.88 -10.61
CA GLY A 24 -2.90 -4.74 -11.13
C GLY A 24 -3.55 -3.37 -10.92
N ASP A 25 -4.85 -3.33 -10.61
CA ASP A 25 -5.56 -2.14 -10.13
C ASP A 25 -6.53 -2.50 -8.99
N TYR A 26 -6.01 -3.18 -7.95
CA TYR A 26 -6.81 -3.60 -6.80
C TYR A 26 -7.08 -2.41 -5.85
N SER A 27 -7.86 -1.43 -6.32
CA SER A 27 -8.24 -0.22 -5.59
C SER A 27 -9.74 -0.21 -5.23
N PRO A 28 -10.17 0.59 -4.22
CA PRO A 28 -11.57 0.64 -3.80
C PRO A 28 -12.56 1.02 -4.90
N LYS A 29 -12.14 1.77 -5.93
CA LYS A 29 -13.00 2.14 -7.07
C LYS A 29 -13.40 0.93 -7.93
N ASN A 30 -12.60 -0.14 -7.90
CA ASN A 30 -12.80 -1.35 -8.69
C ASN A 30 -13.49 -2.44 -7.85
N ILE A 31 -14.00 -2.10 -6.67
CA ILE A 31 -14.66 -3.04 -5.76
C ILE A 31 -16.09 -2.58 -5.51
N LEU A 32 -17.06 -3.36 -6.00
CA LEU A 32 -18.48 -3.17 -5.70
C LEU A 32 -18.89 -4.10 -4.55
N ILE A 33 -19.71 -3.59 -3.63
CA ILE A 33 -20.31 -4.38 -2.57
C ILE A 33 -21.82 -4.46 -2.83
N GLN A 34 -22.34 -5.67 -3.05
CA GLN A 34 -23.77 -5.92 -3.23
C GLN A 34 -24.18 -7.15 -2.44
N ASN A 35 -25.22 -7.03 -1.60
CA ASN A 35 -25.75 -8.14 -0.78
C ASN A 35 -24.64 -8.86 0.01
N ASN A 36 -23.78 -8.09 0.68
CA ASN A 36 -22.63 -8.57 1.45
C ASN A 36 -21.60 -9.39 0.63
N ARG A 37 -21.61 -9.26 -0.70
CA ARG A 37 -20.62 -9.87 -1.60
C ARG A 37 -19.74 -8.82 -2.25
N LEU A 38 -18.46 -9.13 -2.31
CA LEU A 38 -17.45 -8.34 -3.02
C LEU A 38 -17.43 -8.76 -4.49
N ILE A 39 -17.61 -7.79 -5.38
CA ILE A 39 -17.52 -7.96 -6.83
C ILE A 39 -16.36 -7.10 -7.31
N LEU A 40 -15.34 -7.76 -7.84
CA LEU A 40 -14.17 -7.09 -8.43
C LEU A 40 -14.49 -6.71 -9.88
N LEU A 41 -14.14 -5.49 -10.24
CA LEU A 41 -14.36 -4.88 -11.55
C LEU A 41 -13.01 -4.59 -12.20
N ASP A 42 -13.03 -4.32 -13.51
CA ASP A 42 -11.90 -3.75 -14.24
C ASP A 42 -10.62 -4.61 -14.25
N HIS A 43 -10.67 -5.71 -15.01
CA HIS A 43 -9.57 -6.68 -15.12
C HIS A 43 -8.59 -6.37 -16.27
N GLU A 44 -8.56 -5.15 -16.80
CA GLU A 44 -7.85 -4.83 -18.04
C GLU A 44 -6.32 -4.95 -17.95
N VAL A 45 -5.76 -4.79 -16.74
CA VAL A 45 -4.32 -4.86 -16.46
C VAL A 45 -3.89 -6.16 -15.76
N ILE A 46 -4.76 -7.18 -15.75
CA ILE A 46 -4.47 -8.45 -15.10
C ILE A 46 -3.25 -9.15 -15.75
N HIS A 47 -2.33 -9.66 -14.93
CA HIS A 47 -1.13 -10.34 -15.43
C HIS A 47 -0.53 -11.29 -14.40
N PHE A 48 0.36 -12.18 -14.84
CA PHE A 48 1.20 -12.94 -13.92
C PHE A 48 2.31 -12.04 -13.35
N GLY A 49 2.28 -11.82 -12.04
CA GLY A 49 3.13 -10.84 -11.38
C GLY A 49 3.43 -11.17 -9.92
N ASP A 50 3.89 -10.15 -9.20
CA ASP A 50 4.15 -10.20 -7.76
C ASP A 50 2.85 -10.04 -6.95
N PRO A 51 2.41 -11.05 -6.15
CA PRO A 51 1.18 -10.96 -5.37
C PRO A 51 1.14 -9.77 -4.41
N ALA A 52 2.32 -9.32 -3.97
CA ALA A 52 2.44 -8.20 -3.04
C ALA A 52 1.99 -6.85 -3.63
N PHE A 53 1.94 -6.72 -4.96
CA PHE A 53 1.57 -5.46 -5.61
C PHE A 53 0.13 -5.05 -5.28
N ASP A 54 -0.85 -5.96 -5.46
CA ASP A 54 -2.27 -5.65 -5.18
C ASP A 54 -2.49 -5.29 -3.71
N ILE A 55 -1.79 -5.97 -2.81
CA ILE A 55 -1.85 -5.72 -1.37
C ILE A 55 -1.28 -4.35 -1.04
N GLY A 56 -0.09 -4.05 -1.55
CA GLY A 56 0.55 -2.76 -1.34
C GLY A 56 -0.27 -1.60 -1.91
N PHE A 57 -0.85 -1.80 -3.09
CA PHE A 57 -1.70 -0.83 -3.76
C PHE A 57 -2.99 -0.55 -2.97
N SER A 58 -3.68 -1.59 -2.49
CA SER A 58 -4.86 -1.45 -1.62
C SER A 58 -4.55 -0.77 -0.29
N LEU A 59 -3.46 -1.17 0.38
CA LEU A 59 -3.03 -0.57 1.66
C LEU A 59 -2.69 0.92 1.50
N ALA A 60 -2.13 1.32 0.36
CA ALA A 60 -1.89 2.74 0.10
C ALA A 60 -3.20 3.56 0.10
N HIS A 61 -4.33 2.98 -0.31
CA HIS A 61 -5.63 3.65 -0.23
C HIS A 61 -6.14 3.75 1.21
N PHE A 62 -6.03 2.69 2.03
CA PHE A 62 -6.40 2.76 3.45
C PHE A 62 -5.59 3.84 4.18
N LEU A 63 -4.27 3.82 4.04
CA LEU A 63 -3.38 4.75 4.74
C LEU A 63 -3.52 6.19 4.23
N SER A 64 -3.75 6.39 2.92
CA SER A 64 -4.05 7.74 2.40
C SER A 64 -5.39 8.28 2.92
N LYS A 65 -6.37 7.42 3.17
CA LYS A 65 -7.63 7.83 3.81
C LYS A 65 -7.47 8.12 5.31
N ALA A 66 -6.63 7.36 6.01
CA ALA A 66 -6.24 7.64 7.39
C ALA A 66 -5.56 9.02 7.53
N HIS A 67 -4.73 9.39 6.55
CA HIS A 67 -4.13 10.72 6.45
C HIS A 67 -5.17 11.81 6.18
N PHE A 68 -6.01 11.61 5.16
CA PHE A 68 -7.01 12.60 4.75
C PHE A 68 -8.07 12.88 5.81
N ARG A 69 -8.54 11.84 6.51
CA ARG A 69 -9.63 11.91 7.50
C ARG A 69 -9.08 11.63 8.89
N SER A 70 -8.48 12.64 9.52
CA SER A 70 -7.93 12.53 10.88
C SER A 70 -8.93 11.95 11.89
N SER A 71 -10.20 12.33 11.83
CA SER A 71 -11.26 11.81 12.71
C SER A 71 -11.57 10.31 12.52
N LEU A 72 -11.17 9.72 11.40
CA LEU A 72 -11.33 8.30 11.08
C LEU A 72 -9.99 7.56 10.99
N ARG A 73 -8.88 8.22 11.38
CA ARG A 73 -7.51 7.71 11.19
C ARG A 73 -7.36 6.31 11.76
N SER A 74 -7.69 6.13 13.04
CA SER A 74 -7.57 4.83 13.71
C SER A 74 -8.51 3.76 13.16
N GLN A 75 -9.64 4.14 12.56
CA GLN A 75 -10.53 3.19 11.89
C GLN A 75 -9.92 2.70 10.57
N PHE A 76 -9.30 3.59 9.79
CA PHE A 76 -8.62 3.22 8.56
C PHE A 76 -7.34 2.41 8.81
N THR A 77 -6.58 2.73 9.86
CA THR A 77 -5.38 1.94 10.22
C THR A 77 -5.76 0.58 10.78
N ALA A 78 -6.80 0.49 11.62
CA ALA A 78 -7.35 -0.79 12.05
C ALA A 78 -7.85 -1.64 10.87
N ALA A 79 -8.52 -1.03 9.89
CA ALA A 79 -8.94 -1.72 8.67
C ALA A 79 -7.75 -2.20 7.83
N ALA A 80 -6.67 -1.42 7.74
CA ALA A 80 -5.42 -1.81 7.08
C ALA A 80 -4.78 -3.03 7.76
N HIS A 81 -4.73 -3.05 9.10
CA HIS A 81 -4.25 -4.21 9.86
C HIS A 81 -5.11 -5.45 9.60
N LEU A 82 -6.44 -5.31 9.68
CA LEU A 82 -7.37 -6.42 9.45
C LEU A 82 -7.24 -7.00 8.04
N PHE A 83 -7.11 -6.13 7.03
CA PHE A 83 -6.90 -6.53 5.65
C PHE A 83 -5.61 -7.36 5.50
N TRP A 84 -4.49 -6.85 6.01
CA TRP A 84 -3.21 -7.57 5.97
C TRP A 84 -3.27 -8.91 6.71
N GLN A 85 -3.76 -8.91 7.95
CA GLN A 85 -3.84 -10.12 8.78
C GLN A 85 -4.70 -11.20 8.13
N SER A 86 -5.84 -10.81 7.54
CA SER A 86 -6.74 -11.73 6.86
C SER A 86 -6.08 -12.36 5.63
N TYR A 87 -5.38 -11.55 4.84
CA TYR A 87 -4.64 -12.04 3.67
C TYR A 87 -3.50 -12.98 4.08
N PHE A 88 -2.63 -12.51 4.98
CA PHE A 88 -1.46 -13.26 5.44
C PHE A 88 -1.83 -14.62 6.03
N LYS A 89 -2.88 -14.68 6.87
CA LYS A 89 -3.37 -15.94 7.45
C LYS A 89 -3.73 -16.99 6.39
N LEU A 90 -4.27 -16.56 5.25
CA LEU A 90 -4.67 -17.46 4.17
C LEU A 90 -3.50 -17.85 3.26
N THR A 91 -2.47 -17.01 3.16
CA THR A 91 -1.40 -17.17 2.17
C THR A 91 -0.05 -17.55 2.77
N GLN A 92 0.14 -17.49 4.09
CA GLN A 92 1.45 -17.70 4.74
C GLN A 92 2.12 -19.05 4.43
N MET A 93 1.34 -20.08 4.06
CA MET A 93 1.86 -21.40 3.69
C MET A 93 2.04 -21.59 2.18
N ALA A 94 1.75 -20.58 1.36
CA ALA A 94 1.94 -20.68 -0.08
C ALA A 94 3.43 -20.76 -0.43
N PRO A 95 3.83 -21.51 -1.49
CA PRO A 95 5.25 -21.65 -1.86
C PRO A 95 5.96 -20.34 -2.16
N TRP A 96 5.21 -19.31 -2.55
CA TRP A 96 5.71 -17.97 -2.89
C TRP A 96 5.67 -16.98 -1.71
N ALA A 97 5.25 -17.40 -0.52
CA ALA A 97 4.99 -16.48 0.61
C ALA A 97 6.23 -16.10 1.44
N ALA A 98 7.40 -16.69 1.15
CA ALA A 98 8.59 -16.58 1.99
C ALA A 98 9.03 -15.13 2.30
N ASP A 99 8.94 -14.23 1.31
CA ASP A 99 9.29 -12.81 1.45
C ASP A 99 8.08 -11.88 1.28
N LEU A 100 6.86 -12.42 1.34
CA LEU A 100 5.62 -11.72 0.99
C LEU A 100 5.43 -10.42 1.78
N GLU A 101 5.57 -10.45 3.10
CA GLU A 101 5.33 -9.27 3.95
C GLU A 101 6.27 -8.13 3.59
N GLN A 102 7.56 -8.42 3.39
CA GLN A 102 8.54 -7.40 3.03
C GLN A 102 8.23 -6.79 1.66
N GLN A 103 7.80 -7.60 0.69
CA GLN A 103 7.37 -7.07 -0.61
C GLN A 103 6.10 -6.21 -0.48
N CYS A 104 5.13 -6.63 0.34
CA CYS A 104 3.93 -5.84 0.59
C CYS A 104 4.28 -4.47 1.19
N VAL A 105 5.18 -4.43 2.18
CA VAL A 105 5.68 -3.16 2.77
C VAL A 105 6.29 -2.27 1.69
N ASN A 106 7.17 -2.83 0.84
CA ASN A 106 7.83 -2.08 -0.22
C ASN A 106 6.81 -1.52 -1.24
N HIS A 107 5.85 -2.33 -1.66
CA HIS A 107 4.78 -1.91 -2.57
C HIS A 107 3.89 -0.84 -1.93
N THR A 108 3.53 -0.97 -0.64
CA THR A 108 2.77 0.07 0.07
C THR A 108 3.51 1.40 0.10
N LEU A 109 4.81 1.39 0.45
CA LEU A 109 5.64 2.60 0.45
C LEU A 109 5.73 3.24 -0.95
N GLY A 110 6.01 2.44 -1.97
CA GLY A 110 6.08 2.90 -3.36
C GLY A 110 4.76 3.50 -3.85
N CYS A 111 3.64 2.82 -3.59
CA CYS A 111 2.31 3.27 -3.97
C CYS A 111 1.89 4.54 -3.22
N LEU A 112 2.11 4.62 -1.91
CA LEU A 112 1.83 5.82 -1.13
C LEU A 112 2.62 7.03 -1.63
N LEU A 113 3.88 6.82 -2.02
CA LEU A 113 4.71 7.90 -2.54
C LEU A 113 4.24 8.34 -3.93
N ALA A 114 3.88 7.40 -4.79
CA ALA A 114 3.32 7.68 -6.11
C ALA A 114 2.00 8.49 -6.02
N ARG A 115 1.22 8.29 -4.95
CA ARG A 115 -0.05 9.01 -4.72
C ARG A 115 0.11 10.45 -4.25
N VAL A 116 1.33 10.92 -3.97
CA VAL A 116 1.60 12.32 -3.64
C VAL A 116 2.67 12.98 -4.51
N ALA A 117 3.55 12.19 -5.13
CA ALA A 117 4.68 12.66 -5.94
C ALA A 117 4.77 12.03 -7.34
N GLY A 118 3.84 11.13 -7.70
CA GLY A 118 3.78 10.46 -9.00
C GLY A 118 2.85 11.15 -10.00
N LYS A 119 2.57 10.45 -11.11
CA LYS A 119 1.75 10.96 -12.22
C LYS A 119 0.24 11.05 -11.91
N SER A 120 -0.24 10.32 -10.91
CA SER A 120 -1.65 10.26 -10.53
C SER A 120 -1.81 10.47 -9.02
N PRO A 121 -1.58 11.70 -8.52
CA PRO A 121 -1.71 11.99 -7.12
C PRO A 121 -3.18 11.99 -6.67
N LEU A 122 -3.42 11.77 -5.39
CA LEU A 122 -4.77 11.79 -4.81
C LEU A 122 -5.29 13.23 -4.70
N GLU A 123 -6.32 13.55 -5.47
CA GLU A 123 -6.87 14.90 -5.59
C GLU A 123 -7.45 15.46 -4.28
N TYR A 124 -7.95 14.59 -3.41
CA TYR A 124 -8.50 14.99 -2.12
C TYR A 124 -7.44 15.39 -1.08
N LEU A 125 -6.16 15.10 -1.32
CA LEU A 125 -5.09 15.56 -0.42
C LEU A 125 -4.67 16.99 -0.78
N SER A 126 -4.70 17.87 0.21
CA SER A 126 -4.17 19.24 0.10
C SER A 126 -2.66 19.24 -0.19
N SER A 127 -2.13 20.37 -0.67
CA SER A 127 -0.69 20.51 -0.89
C SER A 127 0.14 20.27 0.37
N SER A 128 -0.35 20.74 1.54
CA SER A 128 0.31 20.49 2.83
C SER A 128 0.28 19.01 3.21
N GLN A 129 -0.85 18.34 3.00
CA GLN A 129 -0.99 16.90 3.23
C GLN A 129 -0.06 16.09 2.33
N ARG A 130 0.08 16.45 1.05
CA ARG A 130 0.99 15.78 0.12
C ARG A 130 2.46 15.95 0.54
N THR A 131 2.86 17.16 0.95
CA THR A 131 4.21 17.42 1.46
C THR A 131 4.50 16.62 2.72
N LEU A 132 3.57 16.60 3.68
CA LEU A 132 3.70 15.84 4.92
C LEU A 132 3.83 14.33 4.65
N GLN A 133 2.92 13.76 3.84
CA GLN A 133 2.97 12.34 3.50
C GLN A 133 4.27 11.99 2.77
N LYS A 134 4.73 12.83 1.82
CA LYS A 134 6.01 12.62 1.14
C LYS A 134 7.17 12.57 2.14
N MET A 135 7.26 13.54 3.06
CA MET A 135 8.31 13.57 4.08
C MET A 135 8.30 12.31 4.95
N ILE A 136 7.12 11.92 5.46
CA ILE A 136 6.96 10.72 6.29
C ILE A 136 7.43 9.46 5.54
N LEU A 137 7.05 9.32 4.26
CA LEU A 137 7.41 8.17 3.46
C LEU A 137 8.92 8.09 3.17
N LEU A 138 9.58 9.23 2.99
CA LEU A 138 11.05 9.24 2.82
C LEU A 138 11.75 8.73 4.09
N GLN A 139 11.31 9.17 5.28
CA GLN A 139 11.83 8.66 6.55
C GLN A 139 11.57 7.16 6.73
N LEU A 140 10.36 6.70 6.38
CA LEU A 140 10.02 5.28 6.46
C LEU A 140 10.83 4.43 5.47
N ILE A 141 11.10 4.93 4.27
CA ILE A 141 11.96 4.24 3.29
C ILE A 141 13.38 4.09 3.87
N GLU A 142 13.92 5.09 4.55
CA GLU A 142 15.25 5.03 5.19
C GLU A 142 15.29 4.06 6.38
N GLN A 143 14.19 3.96 7.14
CA GLN A 143 14.12 3.08 8.32
C GLN A 143 13.85 1.62 7.99
N HIS A 144 13.38 1.32 6.78
CA HIS A 144 13.09 -0.04 6.31
C HIS A 144 12.23 -0.87 7.29
N PRO A 145 10.94 -0.53 7.49
CA PRO A 145 10.04 -1.33 8.31
C PRO A 145 10.06 -2.81 7.88
N ALA A 146 10.29 -3.70 8.85
CA ALA A 146 10.39 -5.14 8.59
C ALA A 146 9.01 -5.82 8.47
N THR A 147 7.96 -5.18 9.00
CA THR A 147 6.60 -5.75 9.03
C THR A 147 5.57 -4.72 8.60
N MET A 148 4.42 -5.22 8.13
CA MET A 148 3.29 -4.37 7.77
C MET A 148 2.72 -3.68 9.01
N GLN A 149 2.73 -4.36 10.16
CA GLN A 149 2.33 -3.77 11.43
C GLN A 149 3.20 -2.54 11.75
N SER A 150 4.52 -2.70 11.69
CA SER A 150 5.47 -1.62 11.93
C SER A 150 5.29 -0.48 10.93
N LEU A 151 4.98 -0.76 9.66
CA LEU A 151 4.73 0.31 8.68
C LEU A 151 3.47 1.13 9.05
N ILE A 152 2.37 0.45 9.38
CA ILE A 152 1.08 1.11 9.66
C ILE A 152 1.19 1.96 10.94
N GLU A 153 1.71 1.40 12.02
CA GLU A 153 1.85 2.08 13.32
C GLU A 153 2.74 3.32 13.18
N GLN A 154 3.92 3.15 12.58
CA GLN A 154 4.87 4.24 12.39
C GLN A 154 4.39 5.33 11.44
N PHE A 155 3.51 5.00 10.48
CA PHE A 155 2.86 5.99 9.63
C PHE A 155 1.81 6.78 10.43
N GLU A 156 0.97 6.10 11.20
CA GLU A 156 -0.04 6.71 12.07
C GLU A 156 0.58 7.63 13.13
N GLU A 157 1.61 7.17 13.83
CA GLU A 157 2.34 7.92 14.85
C GLU A 157 2.87 9.25 14.30
N ARG A 158 3.51 9.22 13.12
CA ARG A 158 4.03 10.42 12.46
C ARG A 158 2.93 11.36 12.00
N LEU A 159 1.82 10.83 11.48
CA LEU A 159 0.66 11.64 11.15
C LEU A 159 0.09 12.37 12.37
N ASN A 160 0.08 11.73 13.54
CA ASN A 160 -0.35 12.34 14.80
C ASN A 160 0.68 13.33 15.36
N SER A 161 1.96 13.13 15.07
CA SER A 161 3.05 13.96 15.58
C SER A 161 3.22 15.27 14.80
N TYR A 162 2.91 15.24 13.50
CA TYR A 162 3.15 16.36 12.57
C TYR A 162 1.88 17.08 12.09
N GLY A 163 0.69 16.50 12.30
CA GLY A 163 -0.58 17.01 11.73
C GLY A 163 -1.71 17.05 12.75
#